data_AF-A0A6I4TJU1-F1
#
_entry.id   AF-A0A6I4TJU1-F1
#
_cell.length_a   1.000
_cell.length_b   1.000
_cell.length_c   1.000
_cell.angle_alpha   90.00
_cell.angle_beta   90.00
_cell.angle_gamma   90.00
#
_symmetry.space_group_name_H-M   'P 1'
#
loop_
_entity.id
_entity.type
_entity.pdbx_description
1 polymer ?
#
loop_
_entity_poly.entity_id
_entity_poly.type
_entity_poly.pdbx_seq_one_letter_code
_entity_poly.pdbx_strand_id
1 'polypeptide(L)'
;MAGDESWKKDNSRNVFQMLDDANGPGIWVRRTTWEASCARIVAMGRATKPPPYYGNPSVLMDIYNLKGDLREELASLDTAGTYKTWRQIEPPAWAEGAELRPLDDPRIADALAAVDKKRGKTRSDPPRDRIELKVSFADKDKAKKLGARWDPTSKSWWLPGQATATVREQARKLGFLSYATACPTRA
;
A
#
# COMPACT_ATOMS: atom_id res chain seq x y z
N MET A 1 16.58 -36.70 4.36
CA MET A 1 15.30 -36.05 4.02
C MET A 1 15.63 -34.62 3.62
N ALA A 2 15.80 -34.35 2.32
CA ALA A 2 16.10 -33.03 1.82
C ALA A 2 14.80 -32.24 1.77
N GLY A 3 14.66 -31.24 2.64
CA GLY A 3 13.53 -30.32 2.61
C GLY A 3 13.55 -29.59 1.26
N ASP A 4 12.43 -29.67 0.56
CA ASP A 4 12.27 -29.10 -0.78
C ASP A 4 12.40 -27.57 -0.71
N GLU A 5 13.62 -27.05 -0.91
CA GLU A 5 13.93 -25.60 -0.94
C GLU A 5 13.45 -24.93 -2.25
N SER A 6 12.64 -25.63 -3.05
CA SER A 6 12.13 -25.16 -4.34
C SER A 6 11.33 -23.86 -4.23
N TRP A 7 10.63 -23.65 -3.09
CA TRP A 7 9.84 -22.45 -2.80
C TRP A 7 10.67 -21.15 -2.79
N LYS A 8 12.00 -21.23 -2.56
CA LYS A 8 12.89 -20.06 -2.59
C LYS A 8 13.19 -19.56 -4.00
N LYS A 9 12.97 -20.37 -5.04
CA LYS A 9 13.35 -20.05 -6.44
C LYS A 9 12.25 -19.34 -7.24
N ASP A 10 10.99 -19.43 -6.85
CA ASP A 10 9.90 -18.75 -7.56
C ASP A 10 9.80 -17.27 -7.17
N ASN A 11 10.46 -16.40 -7.94
CA ASN A 11 10.47 -14.95 -7.72
C ASN A 11 9.54 -14.19 -8.69
N SER A 12 8.69 -14.90 -9.41
CA SER A 12 7.94 -14.37 -10.55
C SER A 12 6.64 -13.65 -10.15
N ARG A 13 6.02 -14.06 -9.04
CA ARG A 13 4.67 -13.62 -8.64
C ARG A 13 4.67 -12.83 -7.35
N ASN A 14 3.76 -11.84 -7.27
CA ASN A 14 3.43 -11.14 -6.03
C ASN A 14 2.21 -11.80 -5.36
N VAL A 15 1.89 -11.40 -4.12
CA VAL A 15 0.78 -12.00 -3.35
C VAL A 15 -0.57 -11.85 -4.05
N PHE A 16 -0.81 -10.74 -4.74
CA PHE A 16 -2.07 -10.53 -5.44
C PHE A 16 -2.25 -11.47 -6.63
N GLN A 17 -1.17 -11.73 -7.39
CA GLN A 17 -1.17 -12.72 -8.46
C GLN A 17 -1.35 -14.13 -7.91
N MET A 18 -0.75 -14.46 -6.77
CA MET A 18 -0.96 -15.76 -6.12
C MET A 18 -2.43 -15.97 -5.71
N LEU A 19 -3.10 -14.91 -5.25
CA LEU A 19 -4.52 -14.95 -4.88
C LEU A 19 -5.44 -15.04 -6.10
N ASP A 20 -5.07 -14.37 -7.20
CA ASP A 20 -5.79 -14.44 -8.48
C ASP A 20 -5.67 -15.85 -9.09
N ASP A 21 -4.45 -16.39 -9.16
CA ASP A 21 -4.15 -17.76 -9.63
C ASP A 21 -4.90 -18.83 -8.80
N ALA A 22 -4.97 -18.62 -7.47
CA ALA A 22 -5.68 -19.51 -6.55
C ALA A 22 -7.19 -19.25 -6.49
N ASN A 23 -7.68 -18.27 -7.25
CA ASN A 23 -9.08 -17.89 -7.35
C ASN A 23 -9.72 -17.48 -6.00
N GLY A 24 -8.93 -16.98 -5.05
CA GLY A 24 -9.42 -16.55 -3.74
C GLY A 24 -8.41 -16.63 -2.58
N PRO A 25 -8.84 -16.25 -1.37
CA PRO A 25 -8.07 -16.43 -0.13
C PRO A 25 -7.98 -17.91 0.27
N GLY A 26 -7.18 -18.21 1.30
CA GLY A 26 -6.94 -19.56 1.80
C GLY A 26 -5.57 -20.13 1.43
N ILE A 27 -4.80 -19.42 0.61
CA ILE A 27 -3.43 -19.80 0.26
C ILE A 27 -2.46 -19.62 1.44
N TRP A 28 -1.42 -20.45 1.44
CA TRP A 28 -0.34 -20.35 2.40
C TRP A 28 0.83 -19.60 1.80
N VAL A 29 1.36 -18.65 2.57
CA VAL A 29 2.51 -17.84 2.18
C VAL A 29 3.53 -17.81 3.29
N ARG A 30 4.78 -17.57 2.91
CA ARG A 30 5.90 -17.41 3.82
C ARG A 30 6.72 -16.20 3.41
N ARG A 31 7.12 -15.41 4.39
CA ARG A 31 8.03 -14.29 4.16
C ARG A 31 9.46 -14.82 4.05
N THR A 32 10.24 -14.30 3.10
CA THR A 32 11.64 -14.73 2.89
C THR A 32 12.54 -14.46 4.08
N THR A 33 12.23 -13.44 4.89
CA THR A 33 12.94 -13.11 6.14
C THR A 33 12.41 -13.88 7.36
N TRP A 34 11.37 -14.70 7.21
CA TRP A 34 10.80 -15.48 8.31
C TRP A 34 11.27 -16.93 8.20
N GLU A 35 12.21 -17.31 9.07
CA GLU A 35 12.84 -18.63 9.04
C GLU A 35 12.01 -19.74 9.71
N ALA A 36 11.04 -19.39 10.56
CA ALA A 36 10.27 -20.38 11.33
C ALA A 36 8.77 -20.06 11.45
N SER A 37 8.24 -19.25 10.53
CA SER A 37 6.82 -18.88 10.51
C SER A 37 6.25 -18.99 9.10
N CYS A 38 4.97 -19.32 9.02
CA CYS A 38 4.17 -19.28 7.81
C CYS A 38 2.88 -18.51 8.09
N ALA A 39 2.18 -18.08 7.05
CA ALA A 39 0.94 -17.36 7.19
C ALA A 39 -0.09 -17.88 6.20
N ARG A 40 -1.34 -17.97 6.64
CA ARG A 40 -2.49 -18.29 5.78
C ARG A 40 -3.20 -16.99 5.45
N ILE A 41 -3.34 -16.67 4.17
CA ILE A 41 -4.09 -15.48 3.77
C ILE A 41 -5.58 -15.76 3.94
N VAL A 42 -6.27 -14.91 4.68
CA VAL A 42 -7.69 -15.08 5.00
C VAL A 42 -8.59 -14.12 4.22
N ALA A 43 -8.09 -12.96 3.80
CA ALA A 43 -8.85 -12.04 2.95
C ALA A 43 -7.98 -11.06 2.17
N MET A 44 -8.58 -10.54 1.09
CA MET A 44 -8.08 -9.41 0.32
C MET A 44 -9.18 -8.33 0.26
N GLY A 45 -8.78 -7.08 0.47
CA GLY A 45 -9.58 -5.89 0.25
C GLY A 45 -9.90 -5.69 -1.22
N ARG A 46 -10.83 -4.78 -1.49
CA ARG A 46 -11.29 -4.49 -2.85
C ARG A 46 -10.15 -3.97 -3.73
N ALA A 47 -9.91 -4.66 -4.85
CA ALA A 47 -9.04 -4.16 -5.90
C ALA A 47 -9.62 -2.88 -6.51
N THR A 48 -8.80 -1.84 -6.60
CA THR A 48 -9.23 -0.51 -7.12
C THR A 48 -8.62 -0.17 -8.49
N LYS A 49 -7.61 -0.93 -8.93
CA LYS A 49 -6.91 -0.74 -10.20
C LYS A 49 -6.75 -2.08 -10.92
N PRO A 50 -6.44 -2.10 -12.23
CA PRO A 50 -6.07 -3.33 -12.92
C PRO A 50 -4.78 -3.97 -12.35
N PRO A 51 -4.53 -5.26 -12.67
CA PRO A 51 -3.26 -5.94 -12.38
C PRO A 51 -2.04 -5.15 -12.88
N PRO A 52 -0.83 -5.39 -12.32
CA PRO A 52 -0.50 -6.42 -11.32
C PRO A 52 -0.55 -5.93 -9.86
N TYR A 53 -0.83 -4.64 -9.65
CA TYR A 53 -0.77 -4.03 -8.31
C TYR A 53 -2.14 -3.77 -7.68
N TYR A 54 -3.24 -3.87 -8.44
CA TYR A 54 -4.61 -3.83 -7.94
C TYR A 54 -4.98 -2.61 -7.04
N GLY A 55 -4.14 -1.57 -7.05
CA GLY A 55 -4.27 -0.40 -6.17
C GLY A 55 -3.73 -0.63 -4.74
N ASN A 56 -2.97 -1.71 -4.56
CA ASN A 56 -2.40 -2.19 -3.30
C ASN A 56 -3.51 -2.39 -2.24
N PRO A 57 -4.45 -3.32 -2.48
CA PRO A 57 -5.51 -3.62 -1.52
C PRO A 57 -4.92 -4.14 -0.21
N SER A 58 -5.66 -3.95 0.88
CA SER A 58 -5.29 -4.49 2.19
C SER A 58 -5.43 -6.02 2.16
N VAL A 59 -4.50 -6.76 2.75
CA VAL A 59 -4.55 -8.23 2.78
C VAL A 59 -4.43 -8.64 4.24
N LEU A 60 -5.27 -9.57 4.67
CA LEU A 60 -5.25 -10.13 6.02
C LEU A 60 -4.72 -11.56 6.00
N MET A 61 -3.96 -11.90 7.02
CA MET A 61 -3.40 -13.24 7.19
C MET A 61 -3.38 -13.67 8.65
N ASP A 62 -3.45 -14.97 8.87
CA ASP A 62 -3.19 -15.61 10.16
C ASP A 62 -1.78 -16.17 10.15
N ILE A 63 -0.94 -15.77 11.11
CA ILE A 63 0.46 -16.14 11.19
C ILE A 63 0.60 -17.31 12.17
N TYR A 64 1.21 -18.39 11.71
CA TYR A 64 1.47 -19.60 12.49
C TYR A 64 2.97 -19.87 12.58
N ASN A 65 3.39 -20.54 13.64
CA ASN A 65 4.73 -21.12 13.69
C ASN A 65 4.78 -22.44 12.87
N LEU A 66 5.97 -23.04 12.74
CA LEU A 66 6.11 -24.33 12.04
C LEU A 66 5.44 -25.53 12.74
N LYS A 67 5.03 -25.38 14.01
CA LYS A 67 4.35 -26.42 14.80
C LYS A 67 2.82 -26.34 14.72
N GLY A 68 2.28 -25.27 14.13
CA GLY A 68 0.84 -25.02 14.04
C GLY A 68 0.27 -24.09 15.11
N ASP A 69 1.08 -23.55 16.02
CA ASP A 69 0.59 -22.58 17.00
C ASP A 69 0.34 -21.23 16.32
N LEU A 70 -0.86 -20.70 16.51
CA LEU A 70 -1.26 -19.37 16.04
C LEU A 70 -0.49 -18.30 16.83
N ARG A 71 0.26 -17.47 16.11
CA ARG A 71 1.05 -16.37 16.69
C ARG A 71 0.33 -15.04 16.61
N GLU A 72 -0.32 -14.76 15.49
CA GLU A 72 -1.03 -13.52 15.27
C GLU A 72 -2.20 -13.79 14.33
N GLU A 73 -3.35 -13.23 14.65
CA GLU A 73 -4.59 -13.38 13.89
C GLU A 73 -4.97 -12.08 13.18
N LEU A 74 -5.56 -12.19 11.99
CA LEU A 74 -6.03 -11.05 11.19
C LEU A 74 -4.95 -9.97 11.01
N ALA A 75 -3.69 -10.42 10.91
CA ALA A 75 -2.54 -9.56 10.71
C ALA A 75 -2.60 -8.92 9.33
N SER A 76 -2.25 -7.64 9.23
CA SER A 76 -2.11 -6.99 7.93
C SER A 76 -0.84 -7.45 7.23
N LEU A 77 -0.95 -7.97 6.01
CA LEU A 77 0.18 -8.37 5.21
C LEU A 77 0.86 -7.15 4.58
N ASP A 78 2.06 -6.84 5.06
CA ASP A 78 2.87 -5.75 4.54
C ASP A 78 3.51 -6.09 3.19
N THR A 79 3.66 -5.11 2.31
CA THR A 79 4.41 -5.24 1.04
C THR A 79 3.91 -6.37 0.12
N ALA A 80 2.60 -6.64 0.13
CA ALA A 80 1.94 -7.65 -0.71
C ALA A 80 2.30 -7.55 -2.21
N GLY A 81 2.52 -6.32 -2.70
CA GLY A 81 2.90 -6.06 -4.09
C GLY A 81 4.38 -6.30 -4.44
N THR A 82 5.22 -6.67 -3.48
CA THR A 82 6.65 -6.88 -3.71
C THR A 82 6.94 -8.35 -4.03
N TYR A 83 7.36 -8.63 -5.27
CA TYR A 83 7.65 -9.97 -5.81
C TYR A 83 8.70 -10.78 -5.02
N LYS A 84 9.56 -10.13 -4.23
CA LYS A 84 10.64 -10.80 -3.48
C LYS A 84 10.35 -11.08 -2.01
N THR A 85 9.27 -10.54 -1.46
CA THR A 85 9.03 -10.60 -0.01
C THR A 85 8.30 -11.87 0.42
N TRP A 86 7.30 -12.28 -0.35
CA TRP A 86 6.39 -13.37 0.00
C TRP A 86 6.47 -14.50 -1.02
N ARG A 87 6.42 -15.73 -0.54
CA ARG A 87 6.41 -16.94 -1.38
C ARG A 87 5.22 -17.79 -1.01
N GLN A 88 4.45 -18.20 -2.00
CA GLN A 88 3.44 -19.22 -1.79
C GLN A 88 4.12 -20.53 -1.42
N ILE A 89 3.56 -21.22 -0.45
CA ILE A 89 4.00 -22.55 -0.02
C ILE A 89 2.79 -23.48 -0.06
N GLU A 90 3.04 -24.79 -0.10
CA GLU A 90 1.98 -25.75 0.14
C GLU A 90 1.45 -25.65 1.58
N PRO A 91 0.20 -26.06 1.83
CA PRO A 91 -0.33 -26.17 3.17
C PRO A 91 0.61 -27.00 4.05
N PRO A 92 1.02 -26.51 5.23
CA PRO A 92 1.81 -27.30 6.16
C PRO A 92 1.08 -28.60 6.53
N ALA A 93 1.79 -29.70 6.76
CA ALA A 93 1.16 -30.99 7.06
C ALA A 93 0.23 -30.96 8.29
N TRP A 94 0.51 -30.11 9.28
CA TRP A 94 -0.35 -29.93 10.44
C TRP A 94 -1.63 -29.14 10.14
N ALA A 95 -1.69 -28.40 9.02
CA ALA A 95 -2.82 -27.54 8.68
C ALA A 95 -4.07 -28.33 8.32
N GLU A 96 -3.94 -29.54 7.76
CA GLU A 96 -5.08 -30.39 7.40
C GLU A 96 -5.88 -30.86 8.62
N GLY A 97 -5.23 -31.00 9.77
CA GLY A 97 -5.86 -31.42 11.04
C GLY A 97 -6.08 -30.29 12.03
N ALA A 98 -5.67 -29.06 11.71
CA ALA A 98 -5.82 -27.91 12.60
C ALA A 98 -7.20 -27.28 12.45
N GLU A 99 -7.76 -26.78 13.56
CA GLU A 99 -8.96 -25.93 13.54
C GLU A 99 -8.61 -24.53 13.01
N LEU A 100 -8.48 -24.42 11.69
CA LEU A 100 -8.20 -23.16 11.03
C LEU A 100 -9.45 -22.28 10.97
N ARG A 101 -9.25 -20.97 11.02
CA ARG A 101 -10.34 -20.00 10.85
C ARG A 101 -11.10 -20.24 9.53
N PRO A 102 -12.45 -20.21 9.54
CA PRO A 102 -13.27 -20.17 8.32
C PRO A 102 -13.05 -18.88 7.54
N LEU A 103 -12.97 -18.96 6.21
CA LEU A 103 -12.78 -17.77 5.36
C LEU A 103 -14.01 -16.85 5.33
N ASP A 104 -15.18 -17.36 5.71
CA ASP A 104 -16.45 -16.64 5.83
C ASP A 104 -16.70 -16.04 7.23
N ASP A 105 -15.69 -16.05 8.11
CA ASP A 105 -15.82 -15.48 9.46
C ASP A 105 -16.08 -13.95 9.37
N PRO A 106 -17.17 -13.44 9.97
CA PRO A 106 -17.49 -12.00 9.95
C PRO A 106 -16.40 -11.12 10.58
N ARG A 107 -15.56 -11.67 11.46
CA ARG A 107 -14.41 -10.96 12.03
C ARG A 107 -13.40 -10.54 10.98
N ILE A 108 -13.28 -11.32 9.88
CA ILE A 108 -12.39 -10.99 8.76
C ILE A 108 -12.86 -9.70 8.08
N ALA A 109 -14.17 -9.58 7.85
CA ALA A 109 -14.75 -8.38 7.24
C ALA A 109 -14.56 -7.13 8.13
N ASP A 110 -14.77 -7.27 9.44
CA ASP A 110 -14.57 -6.17 10.40
C ASP A 110 -13.09 -5.74 10.46
N ALA A 111 -12.16 -6.69 10.59
CA ALA A 111 -10.73 -6.41 10.60
C ALA A 111 -10.27 -5.77 9.29
N LEU A 112 -10.80 -6.23 8.15
CA LEU A 112 -10.45 -5.68 6.84
C LEU A 112 -10.92 -4.24 6.72
N ALA A 113 -12.15 -3.95 7.13
CA ALA A 113 -12.69 -2.60 7.19
C ALA A 113 -11.89 -1.69 8.13
N ALA A 114 -11.45 -2.21 9.28
CA ALA A 114 -10.60 -1.48 10.23
C ALA A 114 -9.24 -1.13 9.63
N VAL A 115 -8.59 -2.07 8.94
CA VAL A 115 -7.30 -1.85 8.25
C VAL A 115 -7.46 -0.84 7.12
N ASP A 116 -8.48 -0.96 6.28
CA ASP A 116 -8.75 -0.01 5.20
C ASP A 116 -9.05 1.39 5.73
N LYS A 117 -9.84 1.52 6.81
CA LYS A 117 -10.08 2.81 7.49
C LYS A 117 -8.78 3.42 8.03
N LYS A 118 -7.88 2.61 8.60
CA LYS A 118 -6.57 3.06 9.10
C LYS A 118 -5.66 3.53 7.95
N ARG A 119 -5.60 2.79 6.84
CA ARG A 119 -4.82 3.18 5.65
C ARG A 119 -5.38 4.42 4.96
N GLY A 120 -6.71 4.58 4.92
CA GLY A 120 -7.37 5.78 4.44
C GLY A 120 -7.02 7.03 5.26
N LYS A 121 -6.87 6.90 6.58
CA LYS A 121 -6.37 8.01 7.42
C LYS A 121 -4.92 8.39 7.12
N THR A 122 -4.06 7.42 6.81
CA THR A 122 -2.63 7.68 6.52
C THR A 122 -2.43 8.24 5.11
N ARG A 123 -3.24 7.83 4.13
CA ARG A 123 -3.38 8.51 2.85
C ARG A 123 -4.31 9.70 3.04
N SER A 124 -3.86 10.72 3.78
CA SER A 124 -4.58 11.99 3.83
C SER A 124 -4.91 12.36 2.39
N ASP A 125 -6.20 12.42 2.08
CA ASP A 125 -6.69 13.15 0.93
C ASP A 125 -5.90 14.46 0.90
N PRO A 126 -5.32 14.82 -0.25
CA PRO A 126 -4.66 16.10 -0.32
C PRO A 126 -5.60 17.16 0.23
N PRO A 127 -5.14 18.02 1.16
CA PRO A 127 -6.00 19.03 1.73
C PRO A 127 -6.65 19.78 0.57
N ARG A 128 -7.98 19.83 0.56
CA ARG A 128 -8.76 20.47 -0.53
C ARG A 128 -8.26 21.89 -0.80
N ASP A 129 -7.74 22.54 0.23
CA ASP A 129 -6.89 23.71 0.19
C ASP A 129 -5.41 23.32 0.03
N ARG A 130 -4.99 22.86 -1.15
CA ARG A 130 -3.57 22.82 -1.51
C ARG A 130 -3.37 23.60 -2.80
N ILE A 131 -2.27 24.34 -2.87
CA ILE A 131 -1.94 25.15 -4.03
C ILE A 131 -0.89 24.38 -4.82
N GLU A 132 -1.25 23.95 -6.03
CA GLU A 132 -0.32 23.27 -6.95
C GLU A 132 0.67 24.28 -7.54
N LEU A 133 1.94 23.89 -7.57
CA LEU A 133 3.06 24.68 -8.06
C LEU A 133 3.62 24.04 -9.32
N LYS A 134 3.69 24.81 -10.40
CA LYS A 134 4.37 24.42 -11.64
C LYS A 134 5.85 24.76 -11.51
N VAL A 135 6.62 23.82 -10.98
CA VAL A 135 8.06 23.97 -10.78
C VAL A 135 8.81 23.10 -11.79
N SER A 136 9.66 23.72 -12.59
CA SER A 136 10.58 23.00 -13.48
C SER A 136 11.66 22.27 -12.67
N PHE A 137 12.23 21.19 -13.22
CA PHE A 137 13.24 20.38 -12.51
C PHE A 137 14.45 21.19 -12.03
N ALA A 138 14.81 22.26 -12.73
CA ALA A 138 15.90 23.18 -12.37
C ALA A 138 15.64 23.95 -11.06
N ASP A 139 14.37 24.17 -10.70
CA ASP A 139 13.97 25.01 -9.57
C ASP A 139 13.43 24.21 -8.37
N LYS A 140 13.57 22.88 -8.40
CA LYS A 140 13.12 21.96 -7.33
C LYS A 140 13.72 22.29 -5.97
N ASP A 141 14.96 22.80 -5.93
CA ASP A 141 15.65 23.16 -4.69
C ASP A 141 15.01 24.39 -4.03
N LYS A 142 14.63 25.38 -4.87
CA LYS A 142 13.91 26.57 -4.42
C LYS A 142 12.53 26.20 -3.89
N ALA A 143 11.79 25.34 -4.58
CA ALA A 143 10.48 24.87 -4.10
C ALA A 143 10.59 24.14 -2.75
N LYS A 144 11.59 23.27 -2.58
CA LYS A 144 11.85 22.57 -1.31
C LYS A 144 12.21 23.55 -0.19
N LYS A 145 13.02 24.57 -0.48
CA LYS A 145 13.41 25.63 0.47
C LYS A 145 12.20 26.46 0.94
N LEU A 146 11.18 26.59 0.11
CA LEU A 146 9.92 27.27 0.45
C LEU A 146 8.96 26.43 1.29
N GLY A 147 9.30 25.17 1.58
CA GLY A 147 8.42 24.25 2.29
C GLY A 147 7.34 23.64 1.38
N ALA A 148 7.50 23.71 0.06
CA ALA A 148 6.67 22.95 -0.85
C ALA A 148 6.94 21.45 -0.68
N ARG A 149 5.88 20.66 -0.83
CA ARG A 149 5.92 19.21 -0.80
C ARG A 149 5.81 18.68 -2.22
N TRP A 150 6.59 17.67 -2.56
CA TRP A 150 6.48 16.99 -3.85
C TRP A 150 5.39 15.93 -3.78
N ASP A 151 4.44 15.96 -4.71
CA ASP A 151 3.47 14.88 -4.90
C ASP A 151 3.96 13.97 -6.04
N PRO A 152 4.34 12.70 -5.75
CA PRO A 152 4.78 11.76 -6.78
C PRO A 152 3.63 11.25 -7.66
N THR A 153 2.37 11.40 -7.22
CA THR A 153 1.16 11.01 -7.95
C THR A 153 0.86 12.04 -9.04
N SER A 154 0.82 13.32 -8.66
CA SER A 154 0.61 14.44 -9.60
C SER A 154 1.89 14.91 -10.28
N LYS A 155 3.05 14.35 -9.91
CA LYS A 155 4.39 14.79 -10.34
C LYS A 155 4.55 16.31 -10.29
N SER A 156 4.00 16.92 -9.24
CA SER A 156 3.90 18.36 -9.08
C SER A 156 4.22 18.74 -7.65
N TRP A 157 4.77 19.94 -7.47
CA TRP A 157 4.97 20.49 -6.14
C TRP A 157 3.64 21.08 -5.63
N TRP A 158 3.41 21.05 -4.33
CA TRP A 158 2.23 21.65 -3.72
C TRP A 158 2.58 22.29 -2.38
N LEU A 159 1.81 23.31 -2.03
CA LEU A 159 1.85 23.94 -0.72
C LEU A 159 0.54 23.68 0.01
N PRO A 160 0.56 23.46 1.34
CA PRO A 160 -0.67 23.46 2.11
C PRO A 160 -1.31 24.85 2.01
N GLY A 161 -2.63 24.96 1.90
CA GLY A 161 -3.35 26.23 1.70
C GLY A 161 -3.22 27.18 2.88
N GLN A 162 -2.91 26.66 4.07
CA GLN A 162 -2.47 27.42 5.25
C GLN A 162 -1.02 27.92 5.18
N ALA A 163 -0.33 27.78 4.04
CA ALA A 163 1.02 28.31 3.88
C ALA A 163 1.01 29.83 4.09
N THR A 164 1.95 30.31 4.89
CA THR A 164 2.13 31.73 5.21
C THR A 164 2.15 32.58 3.94
N ALA A 165 1.53 33.75 3.97
CA ALA A 165 1.46 34.69 2.84
C ALA A 165 2.83 34.93 2.18
N THR A 166 3.91 34.95 2.96
CA THR A 166 5.30 35.06 2.50
C THR A 166 5.70 33.92 1.56
N VAL A 167 5.36 32.68 1.88
CA VAL A 167 5.69 31.51 1.06
C VAL A 167 4.93 31.54 -0.26
N ARG A 168 3.65 31.94 -0.22
CA ARG A 168 2.81 32.12 -1.41
C ARG A 168 3.35 33.22 -2.32
N GLU A 169 3.79 34.34 -1.74
CA GLU A 169 4.39 35.43 -2.50
C GLU A 169 5.74 35.05 -3.11
N GLN A 170 6.57 34.30 -2.39
CA GLN A 170 7.84 33.80 -2.94
C GLN A 170 7.61 32.82 -4.10
N ALA A 171 6.64 31.91 -3.97
CA ALA A 171 6.24 31.02 -5.05
C ALA A 171 5.71 31.80 -6.28
N ARG A 172 4.99 32.90 -6.05
CA ARG A 172 4.59 33.85 -7.12
C ARG A 172 5.81 34.51 -7.77
N LYS A 173 6.76 35.02 -6.97
CA LYS A 173 7.97 35.69 -7.47
C LYS A 173 8.84 34.77 -8.32
N LEU A 174 8.85 33.48 -8.00
CA LEU A 174 9.58 32.46 -8.74
C LEU A 174 8.82 31.91 -9.96
N GLY A 175 7.61 32.41 -10.23
CA GLY A 175 6.80 31.99 -11.37
C GLY A 175 6.16 30.60 -11.21
N PHE A 176 6.16 30.03 -10.01
CA PHE A 176 5.57 28.71 -9.75
C PHE A 176 4.04 28.74 -9.69
N LEU A 177 3.46 29.93 -9.52
CA LEU A 177 2.03 30.20 -9.52
C LEU A 177 1.66 31.01 -10.76
N SER A 178 0.92 30.42 -11.68
CA SER A 178 0.29 31.13 -12.81
C SER A 178 -1.03 31.71 -12.32
N TYR A 179 -1.16 33.05 -12.35
CA TYR A 179 -2.49 33.66 -12.22
C TYR A 179 -3.32 33.26 -13.44
N ALA A 180 -4.53 32.76 -13.21
CA ALA A 180 -5.61 33.04 -14.14
C ALA A 180 -5.72 34.58 -14.18
N THR A 181 -5.37 35.17 -15.32
CA THR A 181 -5.52 36.58 -15.58
C THR A 181 -6.97 36.97 -15.31
N ALA A 182 -7.22 37.67 -14.19
CA ALA A 182 -8.46 38.37 -13.99
C ALA A 182 -8.64 39.30 -15.21
N CYS A 183 -9.71 39.08 -15.96
CA CYS A 183 -10.09 39.91 -17.09
C CYS A 183 -10.10 41.39 -16.65
N PRO A 184 -9.44 42.32 -17.37
CA PRO A 184 -9.68 43.73 -17.13
C PRO A 184 -11.12 44.04 -17.57
N THR A 185 -11.97 44.43 -16.62
CA THR A 185 -13.19 45.18 -16.88
C THR A 185 -12.82 46.40 -17.72
N ARG A 186 -13.28 46.44 -18.97
CA ARG A 186 -13.31 47.67 -19.77
C ARG A 186 -14.57 48.43 -19.39
N ALA A 187 -14.38 49.66 -18.93
CA ALA A 187 -15.41 50.68 -18.82
C ALA A 187 -15.92 51.12 -20.20
#